data_AF-A0A3B9BZR6-F1
#
_entry.id   AF-A0A3B9BZR6-F1
#
_cell.length_a   1.000
_cell.length_b   1.000
_cell.length_c   1.000
_cell.angle_alpha   90.00
_cell.angle_beta   90.00
_cell.angle_gamma   90.00
#
_symmetry.space_group_name_H-M   'P 1'
#
loop_
_entity.id
_entity.type
_entity.pdbx_description
1 polymer ?
#
loop_
_entity_poly.entity_id
_entity_poly.type
_entity_poly.pdbx_seq_one_letter_code
_entity_poly.pdbx_strand_id
1 'polypeptide(L)'
;MDYVAHVPYRRISDKNNIVGVIHAGCGTCSSKHLVLAALAKEQGHQEVKLVFRVFRMNAQNLPKSASVIEKYQLDYLPKVHVCLDIHRALHDVIWKGRSLIAPEQDFMFA
;
A
#
# COMPACT_ATOMS: atom_id res chain seq x y z
N MET A 1 9.88 4.33 9.48
CA MET A 1 8.89 3.42 8.85
C MET A 1 9.32 1.95 8.86
N ASP A 2 10.61 1.64 9.09
CA ASP A 2 11.16 0.28 8.90
C ASP A 2 10.46 -0.82 9.70
N TYR A 3 10.13 -0.59 10.98
CA TYR A 3 9.42 -1.60 11.79
C TYR A 3 8.12 -2.06 11.12
N VAL A 4 7.25 -1.11 10.77
CA VAL A 4 5.94 -1.39 10.16
C VAL A 4 6.10 -2.10 8.81
N ALA A 5 7.11 -1.73 8.01
CA ALA A 5 7.36 -2.41 6.74
C ALA A 5 7.62 -3.92 6.92
N HIS A 6 8.31 -4.30 7.98
CA HIS A 6 8.73 -5.69 8.23
C HIS A 6 7.68 -6.57 8.93
N VAL A 7 6.63 -5.99 9.54
CA VAL A 7 5.60 -6.86 10.17
C VAL A 7 4.88 -7.72 9.10
N PRO A 8 4.56 -8.99 9.35
CA PRO A 8 3.88 -9.85 8.39
C PRO A 8 2.56 -9.29 7.83
N TYR A 9 2.26 -9.60 6.56
CA TYR A 9 0.99 -9.27 5.93
C TYR A 9 -0.14 -10.17 6.44
N ARG A 10 -0.95 -9.68 7.38
CA ARG A 10 -2.15 -10.37 7.92
C ARG A 10 -3.19 -9.37 8.41
N ARG A 11 -4.44 -9.82 8.56
CA ARG A 11 -5.51 -9.00 9.15
C ARG A 11 -5.35 -8.96 10.66
N ILE A 12 -5.46 -7.75 11.23
CA ILE A 12 -5.65 -7.57 12.68
C ILE A 12 -7.09 -7.90 13.05
N SER A 13 -7.32 -8.32 14.30
CA SER A 13 -8.63 -8.76 14.80
C SER A 13 -9.67 -7.64 14.81
N ASP A 14 -9.27 -6.46 15.27
CA ASP A 14 -10.08 -5.24 15.23
C ASP A 14 -9.48 -4.22 14.27
N LYS A 15 -10.21 -3.93 13.20
CA LYS A 15 -9.81 -2.95 12.17
C LYS A 15 -9.89 -1.49 12.65
N ASN A 16 -10.64 -1.22 13.73
CA ASN A 16 -10.77 0.12 14.29
C ASN A 16 -9.63 0.43 15.26
N ASN A 17 -8.93 -0.58 15.76
CA ASN A 17 -7.73 -0.43 16.55
C ASN A 17 -6.50 -0.18 15.65
N ILE A 18 -6.27 1.10 15.32
CA ILE A 18 -5.19 1.52 14.42
C ILE A 18 -3.80 1.11 14.95
N VAL A 19 -3.57 1.21 16.27
CA VAL A 19 -2.32 0.77 16.91
C VAL A 19 -2.19 -0.75 17.02
N GLY A 20 -3.25 -1.49 16.66
CA GLY A 20 -3.29 -2.95 16.65
C GLY A 20 -2.19 -3.57 15.77
N VAL A 21 -1.70 -2.87 14.75
CA VAL A 21 -0.55 -3.32 13.94
C VAL A 21 0.72 -3.52 14.78
N ILE A 22 0.94 -2.63 15.76
CA ILE A 22 2.11 -2.66 16.64
C ILE A 22 1.95 -3.81 17.65
N HIS A 23 0.80 -3.91 18.30
CA HIS A 23 0.55 -4.95 19.31
C HIS A 23 0.44 -6.35 18.73
N ALA A 24 -0.23 -6.51 17.58
CA ALA A 24 -0.41 -7.81 16.93
C ALA A 24 0.80 -8.25 16.11
N GLY A 25 1.79 -7.36 15.90
CA GLY A 25 2.96 -7.63 15.08
C GLY A 25 2.61 -8.06 13.66
N CYS A 26 1.49 -7.57 13.09
CA CYS A 26 1.09 -7.85 11.71
C CYS A 26 0.12 -6.79 11.19
N GLY A 27 -0.05 -6.70 9.87
CA GLY A 27 -0.99 -5.76 9.27
C GLY A 27 -1.14 -5.90 7.76
N THR A 28 -2.24 -5.39 7.22
CA THR A 28 -2.46 -5.29 5.76
C THR A 28 -1.88 -3.99 5.22
N CYS A 29 -1.91 -3.79 3.89
CA CYS A 29 -1.49 -2.51 3.31
C CYS A 29 -2.20 -1.31 3.94
N SER A 30 -3.53 -1.40 4.10
CA SER A 30 -4.32 -0.31 4.66
C SER A 30 -3.98 -0.06 6.13
N SER A 31 -3.93 -1.10 6.97
CA SER A 31 -3.69 -0.90 8.41
C SER A 31 -2.27 -0.40 8.69
N LYS A 32 -1.28 -0.86 7.91
CA LYS A 32 0.11 -0.40 8.03
C LYS A 32 0.30 1.06 7.64
N HIS A 33 -0.27 1.51 6.53
CA HIS A 33 -0.16 2.92 6.15
C HIS A 33 -1.00 3.82 7.05
N LEU A 34 -2.17 3.34 7.52
CA LEU A 34 -3.02 4.08 8.44
C LEU A 34 -2.32 4.35 9.79
N VAL A 35 -1.63 3.37 10.38
CA VAL A 35 -0.90 3.60 11.64
C VAL A 35 0.26 4.59 11.48
N LEU A 36 0.94 4.57 10.34
CA LEU A 36 2.01 5.54 10.04
C LEU A 36 1.45 6.96 9.81
N ALA A 37 0.34 7.08 9.09
CA ALA A 37 -0.33 8.37 8.87
C ALA A 37 -0.87 8.95 10.19
N ALA A 38 -1.46 8.11 11.05
CA ALA A 38 -1.94 8.52 12.37
C ALA A 38 -0.78 9.03 13.24
N LEU A 39 0.33 8.28 13.31
CA LEU A 39 1.52 8.69 14.06
C LEU A 39 2.11 10.01 13.53
N ALA A 40 2.22 10.17 12.21
CA ALA A 40 2.71 11.41 11.61
C ALA A 40 1.82 12.60 11.97
N LYS A 41 0.49 12.43 11.88
CA LYS A 41 -0.49 13.45 12.28
C LYS A 41 -0.36 13.84 13.75
N GLU A 42 -0.20 12.87 14.65
CA GLU A 42 -0.02 13.10 16.09
C GLU A 42 1.25 13.90 16.40
N GLN A 43 2.30 13.72 15.59
CA GLN A 43 3.57 14.44 15.73
C GLN A 43 3.61 15.78 14.95
N GLY A 44 2.49 16.21 14.36
CA GLY A 44 2.39 17.48 13.65
C GLY A 44 2.89 17.46 12.19
N HIS A 45 3.18 16.29 11.62
CA HIS A 45 3.62 16.13 10.24
C HIS A 45 2.44 16.15 9.25
N GLN A 46 1.95 17.34 8.91
CA GLN A 46 0.81 17.53 8.00
C GLN A 46 1.13 17.23 6.52
N GLU A 47 2.41 17.19 6.16
CA GLU A 47 2.90 16.82 4.84
C GLU A 47 2.63 15.35 4.49
N VAL A 48 2.44 14.50 5.51
CA VAL A 48 2.20 13.06 5.34
C VAL A 48 0.71 12.81 5.16
N LYS A 49 0.31 12.47 3.93
CA LYS A 49 -1.09 12.23 3.58
C LYS A 49 -1.34 10.76 3.26
N LEU A 50 -2.38 10.19 3.86
CA LEU A 50 -2.87 8.88 3.46
C LEU A 50 -3.68 9.04 2.18
N VAL A 51 -3.27 8.35 1.11
CA VAL A 51 -3.91 8.48 -0.21
C VAL A 51 -4.23 7.12 -0.81
N PHE A 52 -5.25 7.10 -1.68
CA PHE A 52 -5.49 5.99 -2.58
C PHE A 52 -4.85 6.27 -3.93
N ARG A 53 -4.31 5.22 -4.54
CA ARG A 53 -3.80 5.24 -5.91
C ARG A 53 -4.37 4.04 -6.66
N VAL A 54 -4.72 4.26 -7.93
CA VAL A 54 -5.28 3.24 -8.81
C VAL A 54 -4.18 2.79 -9.78
N PHE A 55 -3.90 1.51 -9.80
CA PHE A 55 -2.84 0.89 -10.60
C PHE A 55 -3.42 -0.13 -11.57
N ARG A 56 -2.79 -0.25 -12.73
CA ARG A 56 -2.96 -1.38 -13.64
C ARG A 56 -2.16 -2.56 -13.12
N MET A 57 -2.83 -3.65 -12.78
CA MET A 57 -2.16 -4.90 -12.42
C MET A 57 -1.99 -5.79 -13.64
N ASN A 58 -0.76 -6.24 -13.85
CA ASN A 58 -0.40 -7.15 -14.92
C ASN A 58 0.47 -8.30 -14.36
N ALA A 59 0.88 -9.22 -15.23
CA ALA A 59 1.73 -10.34 -14.83
C ALA A 59 3.10 -9.92 -14.28
N GLN A 60 3.58 -8.71 -14.58
CA GLN A 60 4.87 -8.21 -14.10
C GLN A 60 4.77 -7.72 -12.65
N ASN A 61 3.75 -6.92 -12.31
CA ASN A 61 3.63 -6.31 -10.99
C ASN A 61 2.81 -7.15 -9.99
N LEU A 62 1.94 -8.05 -10.47
CA LEU A 62 1.38 -9.13 -9.66
C LEU A 62 1.38 -10.45 -10.44
N PRO A 63 2.48 -11.21 -10.38
CA PRO A 63 2.57 -12.51 -11.05
C PRO A 63 1.44 -13.48 -10.71
N LYS A 64 0.88 -13.38 -9.49
CA LYS A 64 -0.25 -14.20 -9.04
C LYS A 64 -1.55 -13.98 -9.82
N SER A 65 -1.72 -12.84 -10.49
CA SER A 65 -2.89 -12.59 -11.35
C SER A 65 -2.69 -12.99 -12.80
N ALA A 66 -1.48 -13.42 -13.21
CA ALA A 66 -1.17 -13.74 -14.60
C ALA A 66 -2.17 -14.74 -15.21
N SER A 67 -2.48 -15.82 -14.49
CA SER A 67 -3.42 -16.84 -14.97
C SER A 67 -4.85 -16.33 -15.19
N VAL A 68 -5.30 -15.37 -14.38
CA VAL A 68 -6.64 -14.77 -14.53
C VAL A 68 -6.65 -13.81 -15.72
N ILE A 69 -5.60 -12.99 -15.84
CA ILE A 69 -5.44 -12.03 -16.93
C ILE A 69 -5.40 -12.76 -18.27
N GLU A 70 -4.58 -13.81 -18.38
CA GLU A 70 -4.49 -14.66 -19.58
C GLU A 70 -5.80 -15.38 -19.89
N LYS A 71 -6.42 -16.01 -18.89
CA LYS A 71 -7.67 -16.78 -19.07
C LYS A 71 -8.79 -15.93 -19.68
N TYR A 72 -8.88 -14.65 -19.30
CA TYR A 72 -9.94 -13.75 -19.74
C TYR A 72 -9.47 -12.74 -20.80
N GLN A 73 -8.26 -12.89 -21.34
CA GLN A 73 -7.69 -12.00 -22.36
C GLN A 73 -7.76 -10.51 -21.96
N LEU A 74 -7.47 -10.22 -20.70
CA LEU A 74 -7.44 -8.86 -20.18
C LEU A 74 -6.06 -8.25 -20.41
N ASP A 75 -5.99 -6.94 -20.70
CA ASP A 75 -4.72 -6.23 -20.72
C ASP A 75 -4.17 -6.04 -19.30
N TYR A 76 -5.06 -5.75 -18.34
CA TYR A 76 -4.75 -5.56 -16.92
C TYR A 76 -6.00 -5.66 -16.04
N LEU A 77 -5.81 -5.72 -14.72
CA LEU A 77 -6.86 -5.56 -13.71
C LEU A 77 -6.65 -4.27 -12.91
N PRO A 78 -7.67 -3.43 -12.70
CA PRO A 78 -7.51 -2.24 -11.85
C PRO A 78 -7.37 -2.64 -10.38
N LYS A 79 -6.45 -2.00 -9.66
CA LYS A 79 -6.31 -2.11 -8.21
C LYS A 79 -6.18 -0.78 -7.53
N VAL A 80 -6.99 -0.62 -6.50
CA VAL A 80 -6.83 0.46 -5.53
C VAL A 80 -5.82 0.01 -4.47
N HIS A 81 -4.84 0.87 -4.20
CA HIS A 81 -3.83 0.63 -3.18
C HIS A 81 -3.63 1.88 -2.32
N VAL A 82 -3.33 1.65 -1.04
CA VAL A 82 -3.14 2.72 -0.06
C VAL A 82 -1.66 3.02 0.04
N CYS A 83 -1.29 4.30 -0.08
CA CYS A 83 0.09 4.78 0.05
C CYS A 83 0.15 5.99 1.00
N LEU A 84 1.37 6.40 1.34
CA LEU A 84 1.64 7.72 1.91
C LEU A 84 2.17 8.64 0.82
N ASP A 85 1.56 9.81 0.69
CA ASP A 85 2.10 10.93 -0.09
C ASP A 85 2.84 11.85 0.88
N ILE A 86 4.14 12.02 0.65
CA ILE A 86 5.01 12.90 1.44
C ILE A 86 5.66 13.86 0.46
N HIS A 87 5.28 15.14 0.51
CA HIS A 87 5.76 16.16 -0.42
C HIS A 87 5.59 15.76 -1.91
N ARG A 88 4.46 15.15 -2.28
CA ARG A 88 4.15 14.66 -3.63
C ARG A 88 4.96 13.43 -4.06
N ALA A 89 5.72 12.83 -3.16
CA ALA A 89 6.39 11.55 -3.39
C ALA A 89 5.60 10.41 -2.73
N LEU A 90 5.30 9.38 -3.52
CA LEU A 90 4.59 8.20 -3.05
C LEU A 90 5.51 7.21 -2.34
N HIS A 91 5.13 6.85 -1.13
CA HIS A 91 5.83 5.91 -0.28
C HIS A 91 4.91 4.72 0.03
N ASP A 92 5.43 3.52 -0.21
CA ASP A 92 4.75 2.27 0.08
C ASP A 92 5.59 1.38 1.00
N VAL A 93 4.98 0.84 2.05
CA VAL A 93 5.67 0.01 3.05
C VAL A 93 5.38 -1.49 2.92
N ILE A 94 4.75 -1.91 1.81
CA ILE A 94 4.41 -3.32 1.54
C ILE A 94 5.22 -3.89 0.38
N TRP A 95 5.52 -3.09 -0.64
CA TRP A 95 6.32 -3.53 -1.77
C TRP A 95 7.80 -3.61 -1.38
N LYS A 96 8.45 -4.74 -1.65
CA LYS A 96 9.91 -4.87 -1.50
C LYS A 96 10.59 -3.99 -2.55
N GLY A 97 11.18 -2.89 -2.08
CA GLY A 97 11.73 -1.81 -2.91
C GLY A 97 11.02 -0.51 -2.51
N ARG A 98 11.66 0.29 -1.65
CA ARG A 98 11.05 1.38 -0.84
C ARG A 98 10.49 2.57 -1.64
N SER A 99 10.50 2.49 -2.96
CA SER A 99 9.76 3.36 -3.87
C SER A 99 8.87 2.48 -4.73
N LEU A 100 7.60 2.87 -4.85
CA LEU A 100 6.78 2.39 -5.94
C LEU A 100 7.43 2.85 -7.25
N ILE A 101 8.25 1.99 -7.83
CA ILE A 101 8.46 1.97 -9.27
C ILE A 101 7.43 0.99 -9.84
N ALA A 102 6.14 1.19 -9.50
CA ALA A 102 5.16 0.96 -10.54
C ALA A 102 5.52 2.04 -11.57
N PRO A 103 5.96 1.69 -12.79
CA PRO A 103 6.31 2.71 -13.76
C PRO A 103 5.11 3.65 -13.88
N GLU A 104 5.32 4.98 -13.96
CA GLU A 104 4.22 5.97 -13.93
C GLU A 104 3.05 5.60 -14.88
N GLN A 105 3.38 4.92 -15.98
CA GLN A 105 2.49 4.32 -16.97
C GLN A 105 1.42 3.33 -16.43
N ASP A 106 1.63 2.75 -15.24
CA ASP A 106 0.69 1.84 -14.58
C ASP A 106 -0.29 2.60 -13.68
N PHE A 107 -0.08 3.88 -13.39
CA PHE A 107 -1.05 4.70 -12.65
C PHE A 107 -2.20 5.09 -13.56
N MET A 108 -3.43 4.83 -13.11
CA MET A 108 -4.62 5.17 -13.88
C MET A 108 -5.15 6.57 -13.56
N PHE A 109 -4.97 7.03 -12.32
CA PHE A 109 -5.42 8.34 -11.85
C PHE A 109 -4.43 8.89 -10.81
N ALA A 110 -4.05 10.16 -10.95
CA ALA A 110 -3.18 10.90 -10.03
C ALA A 110 -4.00 11.82 -9.13
#